data_AF-A0A960I9A5-F1
#
_entry.id   AF-A0A960I9A5-F1
#
_cell.length_a   1.000
_cell.length_b   1.000
_cell.length_c   1.000
_cell.angle_alpha   90.00
_cell.angle_beta   90.00
_cell.angle_gamma   90.00
#
_symmetry.space_group_name_H-M   'P 1'
#
loop_
_entity.id
_entity.type
_entity.pdbx_description
1 polymer ?
#
loop_
_entity_poly.entity_id
_entity_poly.type
_entity_poly.pdbx_seq_one_letter_code
_entity_poly.pdbx_strand_id
1 'polypeptide(L)'
;MSRRIPRLVWPTLLVLTVLAVLFSSVFPTRTWLDQRSELGDTRSRLAALEAANAELEAQIELLGTDAEIERIARAEFGLVMPGEEAYGVSPPEPAPAALPATWPFTALADDVTR
;
A
#
# COMPACT_ATOMS: atom_id res chain seq x y z
N MET A 1 -32.65 61.19 -35.51
CA MET A 1 -31.19 61.34 -35.73
C MET A 1 -30.61 59.98 -36.06
N SER A 2 -30.49 59.65 -37.35
CA SER A 2 -29.99 58.33 -37.77
C SER A 2 -28.46 58.33 -37.69
N ARG A 3 -27.89 57.62 -36.71
CA ARG A 3 -26.44 57.46 -36.57
C ARG A 3 -25.95 56.62 -37.75
N ARG A 4 -25.42 57.29 -38.78
CA ARG A 4 -24.69 56.62 -39.86
C ARG A 4 -23.43 56.06 -39.25
N ILE A 5 -23.47 54.78 -38.90
CA ILE A 5 -22.30 54.06 -38.38
C ILE A 5 -21.25 54.12 -39.49
N PRO A 6 -20.03 54.64 -39.25
CA PRO A 6 -18.99 54.65 -40.26
C PRO A 6 -18.77 53.23 -40.77
N ARG A 7 -18.64 53.07 -42.09
CA ARG A 7 -18.46 51.78 -42.77
C ARG A 7 -17.23 51.00 -42.26
N LEU A 8 -16.35 51.70 -41.53
CA LEU A 8 -15.14 51.20 -40.89
C LEU A 8 -15.36 50.60 -39.48
N VAL A 9 -16.51 50.84 -38.85
CA VAL A 9 -16.81 50.31 -37.50
C VAL A 9 -17.17 48.83 -37.55
N TRP A 10 -17.78 48.38 -38.65
CA TRP A 10 -18.12 46.98 -38.88
C TRP A 10 -16.89 46.06 -38.96
N PRO A 11 -15.85 46.35 -39.77
CA PRO A 11 -14.65 45.51 -39.80
C PRO A 11 -13.85 45.56 -38.49
N THR A 12 -13.82 46.71 -37.79
CA THR A 12 -13.15 46.79 -36.48
C THR A 12 -13.88 45.99 -35.40
N LEU A 13 -15.21 46.02 -35.37
CA LEU A 13 -16.00 45.15 -34.50
C LEU A 13 -15.76 43.67 -34.82
N LEU A 14 -15.77 43.30 -36.11
CA LEU A 14 -15.50 41.92 -36.53
C LEU A 14 -14.13 41.44 -36.04
N VAL A 15 -13.07 42.23 -36.25
CA VAL A 15 -11.71 41.90 -35.81
C VAL A 15 -11.63 41.76 -34.29
N LEU A 16 -12.28 42.66 -33.54
CA LEU A 16 -12.35 42.57 -32.07
C LEU A 16 -13.08 41.30 -31.61
N THR A 17 -14.19 40.94 -32.26
CA THR A 17 -14.93 39.71 -31.96
C THR A 17 -14.09 38.47 -32.25
N VAL A 18 -13.39 38.43 -33.38
CA VAL A 18 -12.51 37.31 -33.74
C VAL A 18 -11.37 37.17 -32.74
N LEU A 19 -10.73 38.28 -32.34
CA LEU A 19 -9.68 38.29 -31.31
C LEU A 19 -10.21 37.83 -29.94
N ALA A 20 -11.41 38.26 -29.54
CA ALA A 20 -12.04 37.83 -28.30
C ALA A 20 -12.35 36.33 -28.29
N VAL A 21 -12.83 35.77 -29.41
CA VAL A 21 -13.08 34.33 -29.57
C VAL A 21 -11.78 33.52 -29.53
N LEU A 22 -10.73 34.00 -30.20
CA LEU A 22 -9.41 33.36 -30.18
C LEU A 22 -8.83 33.36 -28.76
N PHE A 23 -8.86 34.51 -28.07
CA PHE A 23 -8.37 34.63 -26.69
C PHE A 23 -9.18 33.75 -25.73
N SER A 24 -10.51 33.75 -25.89
CA SER A 24 -11.42 32.89 -25.13
C SER A 24 -11.26 31.41 -25.46
N SER A 25 -10.69 31.00 -26.61
CA SER A 25 -10.49 29.58 -26.96
C SER A 25 -9.20 28.99 -26.40
N VAL A 26 -8.20 29.82 -26.09
CA VAL A 26 -6.93 29.36 -25.49
C VAL A 26 -7.07 29.03 -24.00
N PHE A 27 -8.05 29.62 -23.32
CA PHE A 27 -8.31 29.44 -21.89
C PHE A 27 -9.06 28.13 -21.49
N PRO A 28 -10.12 27.68 -22.21
CA PRO A 28 -10.93 26.50 -21.86
C PRO A 28 -10.26 25.18 -22.26
N THR A 29 -9.31 25.20 -23.20
CA THR A 29 -8.59 23.98 -23.61
C THR A 29 -7.69 23.47 -22.50
N ARG A 30 -6.96 24.36 -21.80
CA ARG A 30 -6.12 23.96 -20.66
C ARG A 30 -6.93 23.39 -19.51
N THR A 31 -8.03 24.06 -19.13
CA THR A 31 -8.89 23.59 -18.03
C THR A 31 -9.57 22.26 -18.34
N TRP A 32 -9.98 22.01 -19.59
CA TRP A 32 -10.57 20.72 -19.97
C TRP A 32 -9.57 19.56 -19.97
N LEU A 33 -8.32 19.82 -20.36
CA LEU A 33 -7.22 18.84 -20.31
C LEU A 33 -6.80 18.52 -18.86
N ASP A 34 -6.67 19.54 -18.01
CA ASP A 34 -6.31 19.39 -16.60
C ASP A 34 -7.42 18.68 -15.80
N GLN A 35 -8.69 18.97 -16.08
CA GLN A 35 -9.82 18.27 -15.46
C GLN A 35 -9.86 16.79 -15.84
N ARG A 36 -9.40 16.42 -17.04
CA ARG A 36 -9.43 15.03 -17.51
C ARG A 36 -8.32 14.18 -16.89
N SER A 37 -7.14 14.75 -16.63
CA SER A 37 -6.07 14.06 -15.90
C SER A 37 -6.42 13.88 -14.43
N GLU A 38 -6.96 14.91 -13.77
CA GLU A 38 -7.37 14.85 -12.36
C GLU A 38 -8.46 13.78 -12.13
N LEU A 39 -9.42 13.65 -13.05
CA LEU A 39 -10.42 12.58 -13.03
C LEU A 39 -9.82 11.19 -13.28
N GLY A 40 -8.77 11.08 -14.10
CA GLY A 40 -8.06 9.82 -14.33
C GLY A 40 -7.33 9.36 -13.07
N ASP A 41 -6.54 10.25 -12.48
CA ASP A 41 -5.77 9.98 -11.27
C ASP A 41 -6.69 9.61 -10.09
N THR A 42 -7.77 10.36 -9.89
CA THR A 42 -8.74 10.08 -8.83
C THR A 42 -9.41 8.72 -9.00
N ARG A 43 -9.82 8.36 -10.23
CA ARG A 43 -10.39 7.03 -10.51
C ARG A 43 -9.39 5.90 -10.26
N SER A 44 -8.13 6.09 -10.65
CA SER A 44 -7.10 5.07 -10.42
C SER A 44 -6.86 4.83 -8.93
N ARG A 45 -6.84 5.90 -8.11
CA ARG A 45 -6.72 5.81 -6.65
C ARG A 45 -7.93 5.12 -6.04
N LEU A 46 -9.14 5.44 -6.50
CA LEU A 46 -10.36 4.78 -6.04
C LEU A 46 -10.32 3.28 -6.31
N ALA A 47 -9.98 2.88 -7.54
CA ALA A 47 -9.88 1.47 -7.90
C ALA A 47 -8.83 0.72 -7.06
N ALA A 48 -7.69 1.36 -6.77
CA ALA A 48 -6.66 0.79 -5.91
C ALA A 48 -7.15 0.60 -4.46
N LEU A 49 -7.89 1.58 -3.92
CA LEU A 49 -8.47 1.50 -2.58
C LEU A 49 -9.58 0.45 -2.49
N GLU A 50 -10.44 0.36 -3.50
CA GLU A 50 -11.48 -0.67 -3.57
C GLU A 50 -10.89 -2.07 -3.62
N ALA A 51 -9.83 -2.28 -4.41
CA ALA A 51 -9.12 -3.56 -4.46
C ALA A 51 -8.47 -3.91 -3.10
N ALA A 52 -7.85 -2.94 -2.44
CA ALA A 52 -7.27 -3.15 -1.10
C ALA A 52 -8.34 -3.46 -0.05
N ASN A 53 -9.49 -2.79 -0.10
CA ASN A 53 -10.61 -3.07 0.80
C ASN A 53 -11.15 -4.48 0.59
N ALA A 54 -11.37 -4.91 -0.66
CA ALA A 54 -11.86 -6.25 -0.96
C ALA A 54 -10.91 -7.36 -0.45
N GLU A 55 -9.60 -7.14 -0.58
CA GLU A 55 -8.58 -8.05 -0.06
C GLU A 55 -8.60 -8.11 1.48
N LEU A 56 -8.71 -6.97 2.15
CA LEU A 56 -8.80 -6.91 3.60
C LEU A 56 -10.09 -7.55 4.13
N GLU A 57 -11.23 -7.35 3.45
CA GLU A 57 -12.50 -7.98 3.79
C GLU A 57 -12.40 -9.51 3.70
N ALA A 58 -11.77 -10.03 2.65
CA ALA A 58 -11.52 -11.47 2.50
C ALA A 58 -10.63 -12.02 3.63
N GLN A 59 -9.60 -11.28 4.04
CA GLN A 59 -8.75 -11.67 5.16
C GLN A 59 -9.51 -11.65 6.49
N ILE A 60 -10.34 -10.64 6.72
CA ILE A 60 -11.18 -10.56 7.93
C ILE A 60 -12.14 -11.76 7.99
N GLU A 61 -12.78 -12.09 6.87
CA GLU A 61 -13.67 -13.24 6.79
C GLU A 61 -12.93 -14.54 7.11
N LEU A 62 -11.77 -14.77 6.47
CA LEU A 62 -10.94 -15.95 6.71
C LEU A 62 -10.51 -16.06 8.18
N LEU A 63 -9.96 -14.97 8.74
CA LEU A 63 -9.49 -14.92 10.13
C LEU A 63 -10.64 -15.07 11.15
N GLY A 64 -11.87 -14.75 10.76
CA GLY A 64 -13.06 -14.93 11.57
C GLY A 64 -13.61 -16.36 11.56
N THR A 65 -13.12 -17.25 10.69
CA THR A 65 -13.57 -18.64 10.65
C THR A 65 -13.02 -19.46 11.82
N ASP A 66 -13.84 -20.37 12.36
CA ASP A 66 -13.42 -21.26 13.46
C ASP A 66 -12.15 -22.04 13.12
N ALA A 67 -12.03 -22.51 11.88
CA ALA A 67 -10.87 -23.28 11.41
C ALA A 67 -9.57 -22.46 11.45
N GLU A 68 -9.61 -21.19 11.04
CA GLU A 68 -8.44 -20.33 11.03
C GLU A 68 -8.07 -19.86 12.44
N ILE A 69 -9.07 -19.57 13.27
CA ILE A 69 -8.88 -19.29 14.70
C ILE A 69 -8.21 -20.47 15.38
N GLU A 70 -8.70 -21.69 15.15
CA GLU A 70 -8.15 -22.92 15.71
C GLU A 70 -6.73 -23.17 15.20
N ARG A 71 -6.46 -22.95 13.91
CA ARG A 71 -5.11 -23.07 13.32
C ARG A 71 -4.12 -22.14 14.01
N ILE A 72 -4.47 -20.86 14.18
CA ILE A 72 -3.62 -19.86 14.86
C ILE A 72 -3.46 -20.22 16.33
N ALA A 73 -4.55 -20.58 17.01
CA ALA A 73 -4.51 -20.96 18.42
C ALA A 73 -3.59 -22.17 18.66
N ARG A 74 -3.60 -23.17 17.78
CA ARG A 74 -2.68 -24.30 17.86
C ARG A 74 -1.24 -23.91 17.54
N ALA A 75 -1.02 -23.15 16.46
CA ALA A 75 0.31 -22.82 15.96
C ALA A 75 1.07 -21.85 16.88
N GLU A 76 0.41 -20.78 17.32
CA GLU A 76 1.05 -19.68 18.06
C GLU A 76 0.88 -19.81 19.57
N PHE A 77 -0.20 -20.44 20.03
CA PHE A 77 -0.56 -20.51 21.45
C PHE A 77 -0.55 -21.94 22.02
N GLY A 78 -0.25 -22.95 21.21
CA GLY A 78 -0.18 -24.34 21.66
C GLY A 78 -1.51 -24.89 22.16
N LEU A 79 -2.65 -24.38 21.65
CA LEU A 79 -3.97 -24.89 22.00
C LEU A 79 -4.05 -26.40 21.71
N VAL A 80 -4.54 -27.17 22.68
CA VAL A 80 -4.84 -28.60 22.57
C VAL A 80 -6.26 -28.87 23.03
N MET A 81 -6.93 -29.78 22.34
CA MET A 81 -8.31 -30.16 22.65
C MET A 81 -8.36 -31.20 23.78
N PRO A 82 -9.53 -31.38 24.43
CA PRO A 82 -9.71 -32.45 25.39
C PRO A 82 -9.37 -33.83 24.80
N GLY A 83 -8.38 -34.50 25.39
CA GLY A 83 -7.90 -35.81 24.92
C GLY A 83 -6.66 -35.77 24.02
N GLU A 84 -6.15 -34.58 23.66
CA GLU A 84 -4.88 -34.40 22.96
C GLU A 84 -3.71 -34.19 23.95
N GLU A 85 -2.50 -34.61 23.57
CA GLU A 85 -1.27 -34.37 24.33
C GLU A 85 -0.27 -33.56 23.48
N ALA A 86 0.24 -32.45 24.03
CA ALA A 86 1.26 -31.64 23.38
C ALA A 86 2.67 -32.20 23.64
N TYR A 87 3.42 -32.49 22.58
CA TYR A 87 4.81 -32.93 22.66
C TYR A 87 5.76 -31.80 22.28
N GLY A 88 6.57 -31.33 23.23
CA GLY A 88 7.69 -30.42 22.95
C GLY A 88 8.94 -31.22 22.58
N VAL A 89 9.51 -30.98 21.40
CA VAL A 89 10.81 -31.56 21.03
C VAL A 89 11.91 -30.74 21.69
N SER A 90 12.64 -31.35 22.62
CA SER A 90 13.82 -30.71 23.19
C SER A 90 14.88 -30.55 22.08
N PRO A 91 15.53 -29.37 21.95
CA PRO A 91 16.63 -29.24 21.01
C PRO A 91 17.70 -30.29 21.34
N PRO A 92 18.43 -30.78 20.32
CA PRO A 92 19.55 -31.69 20.56
C PRO A 92 20.49 -31.04 21.58
N GLU A 93 21.05 -31.84 22.49
CA GLU A 93 22.03 -31.35 23.44
C GLU A 93 23.11 -30.56 22.68
N PRO A 94 23.42 -29.32 23.12
CA PRO A 94 24.46 -28.54 22.48
C PRO A 94 25.75 -29.37 22.52
N ALA A 95 26.45 -29.43 21.39
CA ALA A 95 27.76 -30.07 21.34
C ALA A 95 28.61 -29.52 22.49
N PRO A 96 29.37 -30.38 23.20
CA PRO A 96 30.19 -29.93 24.31
C PRO A 96 31.05 -28.77 23.84
N ALA A 97 30.98 -27.65 24.57
CA ALA A 97 31.72 -26.46 24.22
C ALA A 97 33.21 -26.83 24.13
N ALA A 98 33.80 -26.69 22.93
CA ALA A 98 35.23 -26.89 22.74
C ALA A 98 35.96 -25.74 23.45
N LEU A 99 36.32 -25.98 24.71
CA LEU A 99 37.09 -25.01 25.49
C LEU A 99 38.48 -24.87 24.85
N PRO A 100 38.93 -23.63 24.57
CA PRO A 100 40.27 -23.42 24.04
C PRO A 100 41.31 -23.88 25.07
N ALA A 101 42.39 -24.51 24.60
CA ALA A 101 43.52 -24.95 25.44
C ALA A 101 44.43 -23.77 25.88
N THR A 102 43.82 -22.64 26.24
CA THR A 102 44.50 -21.43 26.68
C THR A 102 44.03 -21.04 28.07
N TRP A 103 44.93 -20.45 28.85
CA TRP A 103 44.59 -19.90 30.16
C TRP A 103 43.49 -18.83 30.03
N PRO A 104 42.47 -18.80 30.92
CA PRO A 104 42.25 -19.63 32.13
C PRO A 104 41.39 -20.89 31.90
N PHE A 105 41.02 -21.20 30.65
CA PHE A 105 40.08 -22.28 30.33
C PHE A 105 40.68 -23.69 30.47
N THR A 106 42.01 -23.81 30.61
CA THR A 106 42.70 -25.08 30.89
C THR A 106 42.21 -25.76 32.16
N ALA A 107 41.97 -24.99 33.24
CA ALA A 107 41.50 -25.54 34.50
C ALA A 107 40.06 -26.08 34.42
N LEU A 108 39.25 -25.53 33.52
CA LEU A 108 37.87 -25.95 33.27
C LEU A 108 37.82 -27.13 32.29
N ALA A 109 38.75 -27.20 31.34
CA ALA A 109 38.85 -28.30 30.38
C ALA A 109 39.15 -29.65 31.08
N ASP A 110 40.02 -29.65 32.09
CA ASP A 110 40.37 -30.84 32.88
C ASP A 110 39.17 -31.36 33.71
N ASP A 111 38.34 -30.46 34.22
CA ASP A 111 37.16 -30.76 35.05
C ASP A 111 36.02 -31.39 34.23
N VAL A 112 35.82 -30.95 32.99
CA VAL A 112 34.81 -31.49 32.07
C VAL A 112 35.12 -32.92 31.61
N THR A 113 36.40 -33.33 31.68
CA THR A 113 36.85 -34.67 31.24
C THR A 113 36.86 -35.76 32.32
N ARG A 114 36.55 -35.44 33.58
CA ARG A 114 36.50 -36.41 34.70
C ARG A 114 35.07 -36.87 34.98
#